data_AF-A0A9E2WTT9-F1
#
_entry.id   AF-A0A9E2WTT9-F1
#
_cell.length_a   1.000
_cell.length_b   1.000
_cell.length_c   1.000
_cell.angle_alpha   90.00
_cell.angle_beta   90.00
_cell.angle_gamma   90.00
#
_symmetry.space_group_name_H-M   'P 1'
#
loop_
_entity.id
_entity.type
_entity.pdbx_description
1 polymer ?
#
loop_
_entity_poly.entity_id
_entity_poly.type
_entity_poly.pdbx_seq_one_letter_code
_entity_poly.pdbx_strand_id
1 'polypeptide(L)'
;MEKLHSDSTFIWKFVFPWAIICGLTIFLLISLYLSIVPLAIGLILLGIFLFSLLRNMLMNLKFVYLDRTNRQLVVEHKNKKICIPISNIKRIEKYVFRPTQLTIKLKKANELGSDFSFLPRDTTLGWCPPEDELNELIGNEGKETVTNRVDGREP
;
A
#
# COMPACT_ATOMS: atom_id res chain seq x y z
N MET A 1 6.86 -19.99 4.47
CA MET A 1 6.71 -18.56 4.11
C MET A 1 5.27 -18.17 4.38
N GLU A 2 5.07 -17.19 5.25
CA GLU A 2 3.75 -16.73 5.64
C GLU A 2 3.38 -15.48 4.85
N LYS A 3 2.13 -15.41 4.39
CA LYS A 3 1.66 -14.32 3.54
C LYS A 3 1.16 -13.17 4.42
N LEU A 4 1.90 -12.05 4.39
CA LEU A 4 1.56 -10.85 5.18
C LEU A 4 0.54 -9.95 4.48
N HIS A 5 0.40 -10.08 3.15
CA HIS A 5 -0.50 -9.23 2.37
C HIS A 5 -1.92 -9.81 2.26
N SER A 6 -2.92 -8.94 2.25
CA SER A 6 -4.32 -9.33 2.02
C SER A 6 -4.53 -9.83 0.59
N ASP A 7 -5.44 -10.79 0.39
CA ASP A 7 -5.91 -11.14 -0.96
C ASP A 7 -6.63 -9.95 -1.64
N SER A 8 -7.15 -9.02 -0.82
CA SER A 8 -7.71 -7.76 -1.27
C SER A 8 -6.68 -6.83 -1.94
N THR A 9 -5.37 -7.01 -1.69
CA THR A 9 -4.31 -6.24 -2.36
C THR A 9 -4.40 -6.39 -3.88
N PHE A 10 -4.83 -7.55 -4.39
CA PHE A 10 -5.03 -7.74 -5.82
C PHE A 10 -6.21 -6.88 -6.34
N ILE A 11 -7.34 -6.88 -5.64
CA ILE A 11 -8.54 -6.12 -6.01
C ILE A 11 -8.23 -4.62 -6.01
N TRP A 12 -7.62 -4.12 -4.94
CA TRP A 12 -7.27 -2.70 -4.83
C TRP A 12 -6.23 -2.26 -5.85
N LYS A 13 -5.25 -3.11 -6.17
CA LYS A 13 -4.18 -2.76 -7.11
C LYS A 13 -4.61 -2.85 -8.57
N PHE A 14 -5.45 -3.82 -8.92
CA PHE A 14 -5.84 -4.08 -10.30
C PHE A 14 -7.29 -3.68 -10.57
N VAL A 15 -8.27 -4.24 -9.86
CA VAL A 15 -9.70 -4.03 -10.17
C VAL A 15 -10.13 -2.59 -9.95
N PHE A 16 -9.72 -1.97 -8.84
CA PHE A 16 -10.20 -0.65 -8.45
C PHE A 16 -9.78 0.48 -9.43
N PRO A 17 -8.52 0.60 -9.87
CA PRO A 17 -8.14 1.56 -10.91
C PRO A 17 -8.90 1.35 -12.22
N TRP A 18 -9.03 0.10 -12.66
CA TRP A 18 -9.75 -0.22 -13.90
C TRP A 18 -11.24 0.14 -13.81
N ALA A 19 -11.88 -0.12 -12.67
CA ALA A 19 -13.27 0.26 -12.45
C ALA A 19 -13.48 1.78 -12.52
N ILE A 20 -12.59 2.57 -11.92
CA ILE A 20 -12.63 4.05 -12.00
C ILE A 20 -12.45 4.52 -13.45
N ILE A 21 -11.49 3.95 -14.18
CA ILE A 21 -11.24 4.31 -15.59
C ILE A 21 -12.46 3.97 -16.45
N CYS A 22 -13.06 2.79 -16.28
CA CYS A 22 -14.29 2.40 -16.98
C CYS A 22 -15.46 3.32 -16.65
N GLY A 23 -15.64 3.69 -15.38
CA GLY A 23 -16.68 4.64 -14.96
C GLY A 23 -16.49 6.01 -15.62
N LEU A 24 -15.28 6.57 -15.55
CA LEU A 24 -14.96 7.87 -16.14
C LEU A 24 -15.14 7.87 -17.67
N THR A 25 -14.77 6.79 -18.35
CA THR A 25 -14.96 6.67 -19.81
C THR A 25 -16.43 6.61 -20.20
N ILE A 26 -17.26 5.86 -19.46
CA ILE A 26 -18.72 5.86 -19.69
C ILE A 26 -19.32 7.26 -19.49
N PHE A 27 -18.96 7.95 -18.40
CA PHE A 27 -19.42 9.31 -18.14
C PHE A 27 -18.97 10.30 -19.20
N LEU A 28 -17.74 10.16 -19.70
CA LEU A 28 -17.24 10.99 -20.80
C LEU A 28 -18.04 10.76 -22.08
N LEU A 29 -18.33 9.51 -22.44
CA LEU A 29 -19.15 9.18 -23.62
C LEU A 29 -20.56 9.75 -23.52
N ILE A 30 -21.20 9.66 -22.35
CA ILE A 30 -22.52 10.26 -22.09
C ILE A 30 -22.46 11.78 -22.24
N SER A 31 -21.42 12.43 -21.68
CA SER A 31 -21.25 13.88 -21.78
C SER A 31 -21.07 14.35 -23.22
N LEU A 32 -20.32 13.60 -24.03
CA LEU A 32 -20.14 13.89 -25.45
C LEU A 32 -21.43 13.67 -26.23
N TYR A 33 -22.17 12.59 -25.95
CA TYR A 33 -23.47 12.31 -26.57
C TYR A 33 -24.49 13.44 -26.31
N LEU A 34 -24.50 13.98 -25.10
CA LEU A 34 -25.36 15.12 -24.72
C LEU A 34 -24.80 16.48 -25.15
N SER A 35 -23.64 16.53 -25.84
CA SER A 35 -22.98 17.76 -26.29
C SER A 35 -22.63 18.75 -25.16
N ILE A 36 -22.43 18.27 -23.93
CA ILE A 36 -22.07 19.10 -22.76
C ILE A 36 -20.54 19.19 -22.69
N VAL A 37 -19.96 20.06 -23.52
CA VAL A 37 -18.50 20.21 -23.65
C VAL A 37 -17.79 20.57 -22.32
N PRO A 38 -18.30 21.49 -21.48
CA PRO A 38 -17.62 21.83 -20.23
C PRO A 38 -17.51 20.65 -19.27
N LEU A 39 -18.54 19.79 -19.22
CA LEU A 39 -18.56 18.59 -18.39
C LEU A 39 -17.51 17.57 -18.88
N ALA A 40 -17.38 17.39 -20.19
CA ALA A 40 -16.38 16.50 -20.77
C ALA A 40 -14.95 16.94 -20.42
N ILE A 41 -14.66 18.25 -20.52
CA ILE A 41 -13.35 18.80 -20.14
C ILE A 41 -13.08 18.58 -18.65
N GLY A 42 -14.08 18.83 -17.78
CA GLY A 42 -13.97 18.60 -16.35
C GLY A 42 -13.67 17.13 -16.00
N LEU A 43 -14.33 16.19 -16.68
CA LEU A 43 -14.12 14.75 -16.50
C LEU A 43 -12.72 14.31 -16.93
N ILE A 44 -12.16 14.88 -18.01
CA ILE A 44 -10.79 14.59 -18.45
C ILE A 44 -9.78 15.05 -17.39
N LEU A 45 -9.92 16.29 -16.89
CA LEU A 45 -9.03 16.82 -15.85
C LEU A 45 -9.13 16.01 -14.56
N LEU A 46 -10.34 15.69 -14.12
CA LEU A 46 -10.58 14.83 -12.96
C LEU A 46 -9.95 13.44 -13.16
N GLY A 47 -10.08 12.87 -14.36
CA GLY A 47 -9.49 11.58 -14.71
C GLY A 47 -7.96 11.59 -14.65
N ILE A 48 -7.30 12.64 -15.17
CA ILE A 48 -5.85 12.80 -15.07
C ILE A 48 -5.42 12.90 -13.60
N PHE A 49 -6.13 13.70 -12.81
CA PHE A 49 -5.85 13.87 -11.38
C PHE A 49 -6.00 12.54 -10.61
N LEU A 50 -7.14 11.86 -10.78
CA LEU A 50 -7.41 10.56 -10.15
C LEU A 50 -6.40 9.50 -10.60
N PHE A 51 -6.06 9.46 -11.88
CA PHE A 51 -5.06 8.53 -12.40
C PHE A 51 -3.69 8.76 -11.76
N SER A 52 -3.26 10.01 -11.62
CA SER A 52 -2.00 10.36 -10.93
C SER A 52 -2.02 9.91 -9.47
N LEU A 53 -3.11 10.19 -8.76
CA LEU A 53 -3.29 9.83 -7.36
C LEU A 53 -3.30 8.31 -7.15
N LEU A 54 -4.11 7.59 -7.94
CA LEU A 54 -4.20 6.12 -7.92
C LEU A 54 -2.86 5.48 -8.30
N ARG A 55 -2.16 6.01 -9.31
CA ARG A 55 -0.84 5.52 -9.69
C ARG A 55 0.13 5.62 -8.52
N ASN A 56 0.16 6.74 -7.81
CA ASN A 56 1.10 6.93 -6.71
C ASN A 56 0.76 6.06 -5.49
N MET A 57 -0.53 5.91 -5.16
CA MET A 57 -0.95 5.13 -4.00
C MET A 57 -0.94 3.61 -4.25
N LEU A 58 -1.50 3.15 -5.37
CA LEU A 58 -1.76 1.72 -5.59
C LEU A 58 -0.60 0.99 -6.26
N MET A 59 0.21 1.65 -7.10
CA MET A 59 1.37 0.98 -7.74
C MET A 59 2.53 0.76 -6.76
N ASN A 60 2.57 1.53 -5.66
CA ASN A 60 3.58 1.36 -4.62
C ASN A 60 3.31 0.16 -3.71
N LEU A 61 2.09 -0.39 -3.72
CA LEU A 61 1.76 -1.60 -2.98
C LEU A 61 2.55 -2.80 -3.49
N LYS A 62 3.32 -3.41 -2.60
CA LYS A 62 4.08 -4.64 -2.86
C LYS A 62 3.42 -5.84 -2.19
N PHE A 63 3.64 -7.01 -2.78
CA PHE A 63 3.30 -8.28 -2.15
C PHE A 63 4.45 -8.68 -1.23
N VAL A 64 4.14 -8.86 0.05
CA VAL A 64 5.12 -9.12 1.10
C VAL A 64 4.82 -10.46 1.74
N TYR A 65 5.88 -11.22 2.00
CA TYR A 65 5.86 -12.52 2.68
C TYR A 65 6.88 -12.50 3.81
N LEU A 66 6.57 -13.17 4.91
CA LEU A 66 7.48 -13.36 6.03
C LEU A 66 8.11 -14.74 5.95
N ASP A 67 9.43 -14.78 5.94
CA ASP A 67 10.21 -16.01 6.07
C ASP A 67 10.82 -16.08 7.48
N ARG A 68 10.07 -16.71 8.39
CA ARG A 68 10.46 -16.83 9.81
C ARG A 68 11.75 -17.63 10.00
N THR A 69 11.99 -18.65 9.16
CA THR A 69 13.17 -19.52 9.27
C THR A 69 14.46 -18.74 9.03
N ASN A 70 14.46 -17.84 8.05
CA ASN A 70 15.62 -17.04 7.67
C ASN A 70 15.57 -15.60 8.21
N ARG A 71 14.58 -15.26 9.04
CA ARG A 71 14.35 -13.91 9.58
C ARG A 71 14.43 -12.80 8.51
N GLN A 72 13.71 -13.01 7.41
CA GLN A 72 13.71 -12.09 6.28
C GLN A 72 12.29 -11.85 5.75
N LEU A 73 12.07 -10.65 5.23
CA LEU A 73 10.92 -10.31 4.41
C LEU A 73 11.23 -10.60 2.96
N VAL A 74 10.34 -11.31 2.29
CA VAL A 74 10.42 -11.55 0.85
C VAL A 74 9.39 -10.65 0.19
N VAL A 75 9.84 -9.75 -0.68
CA VAL A 75 9.00 -8.81 -1.41
C VAL A 75 9.00 -9.17 -2.89
N GLU A 76 7.83 -9.37 -3.47
CA GLU A 76 7.70 -9.61 -4.91
C GLU A 76 7.59 -8.29 -5.68
N HIS A 77 8.54 -8.09 -6.60
CA HIS A 77 8.61 -6.90 -7.45
C HIS A 77 9.06 -7.27 -8.87
N LYS A 78 8.25 -6.93 -9.88
CA LYS A 78 8.57 -7.15 -11.31
C LYS A 78 9.04 -8.58 -11.62
N ASN A 79 8.33 -9.59 -11.10
CA ASN A 79 8.66 -11.01 -11.22
C ASN A 79 9.98 -11.44 -10.54
N LYS A 80 10.57 -10.58 -9.70
CA LYS A 80 11.69 -10.92 -8.83
C LYS A 80 11.23 -11.00 -7.38
N LYS A 81 11.87 -11.90 -6.63
CA LYS A 81 11.74 -11.98 -5.17
C LYS A 81 12.94 -11.30 -4.54
N ILE A 82 12.70 -10.23 -3.80
CA ILE A 82 13.71 -9.44 -3.11
C ILE A 82 13.67 -9.83 -1.64
N CYS A 83 14.77 -10.38 -1.13
CA CYS A 83 14.89 -10.77 0.27
C CYS A 83 15.48 -9.59 1.07
N ILE A 84 14.81 -9.20 2.13
CA ILE A 84 15.18 -8.08 3.00
C ILE A 84 15.32 -8.65 4.42
N PRO A 85 16.53 -8.69 5.00
CA PRO A 85 16.69 -9.15 6.37
C PRO A 85 15.97 -8.21 7.34
N ILE A 86 15.34 -8.77 8.38
CA ILE A 86 14.60 -8.00 9.39
C ILE A 86 15.49 -6.95 10.05
N SER A 87 16.78 -7.24 10.24
CA SER A 87 17.77 -6.30 10.78
C SER A 87 17.96 -5.01 9.96
N ASN A 88 17.61 -5.02 8.67
CA ASN A 88 17.63 -3.85 7.80
C ASN A 88 16.36 -3.00 7.92
N ILE A 89 15.34 -3.44 8.66
CA ILE A 89 14.15 -2.63 8.92
C ILE A 89 14.51 -1.56 9.95
N LYS A 90 14.25 -0.30 9.61
CA LYS A 90 14.48 0.85 10.50
C LYS A 90 13.25 1.10 11.38
N ARG A 91 12.08 1.16 10.76
CA ARG A 91 10.80 1.37 11.43
C ARG A 91 9.64 0.96 10.53
N ILE A 92 8.50 0.72 11.16
CA ILE A 92 7.24 0.39 10.49
C ILE A 92 6.24 1.50 10.82
N GLU A 93 5.64 2.09 9.79
CA GLU A 93 4.61 3.12 9.91
C GLU A 93 3.27 2.52 9.51
N LYS A 94 2.26 2.67 10.37
CA LYS A 94 0.88 2.26 10.08
C LYS A 94 0.04 3.47 9.74
N TYR A 95 -0.56 3.46 8.56
CA TYR A 95 -1.60 4.40 8.16
C TYR A 95 -2.96 3.75 8.40
N VAL A 96 -3.72 4.30 9.35
CA VAL A 96 -5.01 3.75 9.81
C VAL A 96 -6.16 4.06 8.83
N PHE A 97 -5.88 4.82 7.75
CA PHE A 97 -6.88 5.07 6.71
C PHE A 97 -7.27 3.78 6.01
N ARG A 98 -8.57 3.52 5.78
CA ARG A 98 -9.03 2.28 5.12
C ARG A 98 -8.79 2.36 3.60
N PRO A 99 -8.20 1.32 2.98
CA PRO A 99 -7.69 0.11 3.61
C PRO A 99 -6.34 0.37 4.31
N THR A 100 -6.17 -0.14 5.54
CA THR A 100 -4.99 0.12 6.38
C THR A 100 -3.71 -0.21 5.61
N GLN A 101 -2.76 0.71 5.57
CA GLN A 101 -1.50 0.55 4.84
C GLN A 101 -0.32 0.53 5.82
N LEU A 102 0.57 -0.45 5.66
CA LEU A 102 1.84 -0.51 6.38
C LEU A 102 2.97 -0.07 5.45
N THR A 103 3.78 0.87 5.92
CA THR A 103 4.98 1.34 5.23
C THR A 103 6.21 0.92 6.02
N ILE A 104 7.08 0.12 5.41
CA ILE A 104 8.34 -0.32 5.98
C ILE A 104 9.43 0.61 5.48
N LYS A 105 10.15 1.24 6.42
CA LYS A 105 11.33 2.05 6.12
C LYS A 105 12.59 1.24 6.41
N LEU A 106 13.52 1.24 5.47
CA LEU A 106 14.76 0.47 5.53
C LEU A 106 15.92 1.34 6.04
N LYS A 107 16.90 0.72 6.70
CA LYS A 107 18.15 1.37 7.10
C LYS A 107 19.04 1.61 5.88
N LYS A 108 19.14 0.62 4.99
CA LYS A 108 19.83 0.69 3.71
C LYS A 108 18.85 0.50 2.56
N ALA A 109 18.93 1.38 1.57
CA ALA A 109 18.14 1.26 0.35
C ALA A 109 18.47 -0.03 -0.40
N ASN A 110 17.47 -0.63 -1.03
CA ASN A 110 17.60 -1.81 -1.88
C ASN A 110 17.00 -1.51 -3.26
N GLU A 111 16.83 -2.53 -4.12
CA GLU A 111 16.17 -2.41 -5.43
C GLU A 111 14.74 -1.82 -5.36
N LEU A 112 14.12 -1.84 -4.18
CA LEU A 112 12.80 -1.26 -3.91
C LEU A 112 12.84 0.23 -3.51
N GLY A 113 14.02 0.78 -3.25
CA GLY A 113 14.22 2.11 -2.67
C GLY A 113 14.50 2.08 -1.17
N SER A 114 14.27 3.21 -0.51
CA SER A 114 14.42 3.43 0.95
C SER A 114 13.26 2.85 1.78
N ASP A 115 12.12 2.66 1.15
CA ASP A 115 10.87 2.32 1.78
C ASP A 115 9.92 1.67 0.79
N PHE A 116 8.97 0.90 1.32
CA PHE A 116 7.89 0.31 0.53
C PHE A 116 6.65 0.13 1.38
N SER A 117 5.49 0.09 0.73
CA SER A 117 4.22 -0.11 1.40
C SER A 117 3.52 -1.38 0.96
N PHE A 118 2.73 -1.95 1.87
CA PHE A 118 1.85 -3.07 1.59
C PHE A 118 0.56 -2.97 2.41
N LEU A 119 -0.45 -3.70 1.96
CA LEU A 119 -1.72 -3.84 2.67
C LEU A 119 -1.63 -5.08 3.55
N PRO A 120 -1.55 -4.96 4.89
CA PRO A 120 -1.64 -6.11 5.77
C PRO A 120 -2.91 -6.92 5.51
N ARG A 121 -2.82 -8.23 5.70
CA ARG A 121 -3.99 -9.09 5.78
C ARG A 121 -4.88 -8.62 6.94
N ASP A 122 -6.16 -8.38 6.65
CA ASP A 122 -7.13 -7.94 7.64
C ASP A 122 -7.28 -9.02 8.72
N THR A 123 -6.96 -8.67 9.96
CA THR A 123 -7.13 -9.53 11.12
C THR A 123 -8.48 -9.27 11.78
N THR A 124 -9.56 -9.47 11.04
CA THR A 124 -10.92 -9.42 11.59
C THR A 124 -11.25 -10.62 12.50
N LEU A 125 -10.39 -11.64 12.54
CA LEU A 125 -10.61 -12.93 13.20
C LEU A 125 -9.53 -13.27 14.25
N GLY A 126 -9.15 -12.31 15.11
CA GLY A 126 -8.35 -12.58 16.31
C GLY A 126 -6.89 -13.01 16.07
N TRP A 127 -6.36 -12.86 14.86
CA TRP A 127 -4.94 -12.99 14.57
C TRP A 127 -4.21 -11.71 14.96
N CYS A 128 -3.03 -11.81 15.57
CA CYS A 128 -2.19 -10.66 15.85
C CYS A 128 -1.95 -9.88 14.55
N PRO A 129 -2.14 -8.55 14.53
CA PRO A 129 -1.89 -7.80 13.33
C PRO A 129 -0.41 -7.97 12.94
N PRO A 130 -0.09 -8.10 11.65
CA PRO A 130 1.27 -8.37 11.19
C PRO A 130 2.29 -7.32 11.66
N GLU A 131 1.83 -6.14 12.06
CA GLU A 131 2.65 -5.11 12.69
C GLU A 131 3.18 -5.51 14.06
N ASP A 132 2.38 -6.16 14.91
CA ASP A 132 2.77 -6.56 16.25
C ASP A 132 3.77 -7.70 16.17
N GLU A 133 3.55 -8.63 15.23
CA GLU A 133 4.50 -9.71 14.94
C GLU A 133 5.82 -9.17 14.39
N LEU A 134 5.78 -8.24 13.44
CA LEU A 134 7.00 -7.60 12.94
C LEU A 134 7.70 -6.77 14.01
N ASN A 135 6.95 -6.05 14.84
CA ASN A 135 7.49 -5.27 15.95
C ASN A 135 8.04 -6.16 17.06
N GLU A 136 7.50 -7.35 17.28
CA GLU A 136 8.06 -8.35 18.20
C GLU A 136 9.37 -8.93 17.65
N LEU A 137 9.41 -9.23 16.35
CA LEU A 137 10.63 -9.68 15.67
C LEU A 137 11.72 -8.61 15.65
N ILE A 138 11.35 -7.34 15.49
CA ILE A 138 12.28 -6.19 15.52
C ILE A 138 12.66 -5.83 16.97
N GLY A 139 11.70 -5.88 17.90
CA GLY A 139 11.86 -5.54 19.31
C GLY A 139 12.76 -6.52 20.07
N ASN A 140 12.84 -7.77 19.61
CA ASN A 140 13.86 -8.73 20.03
C ASN A 140 15.28 -8.36 19.56
N GLU A 141 15.45 -7.44 18.58
CA GLU A 141 16.76 -6.95 18.12
C GLU A 141 17.10 -5.52 18.59
N GLY A 142 16.14 -4.74 19.11
CA GLY A 142 16.42 -3.42 19.68
C GLY A 142 15.22 -2.47 19.66
N LYS A 143 14.92 -1.89 20.83
CA LYS A 143 13.82 -0.97 21.13
C LYS A 143 13.71 0.22 20.15
N GLU A 144 12.48 0.48 19.66
CA GLU A 144 11.68 1.71 19.86
C GLU A 144 10.51 1.74 18.85
N THR A 145 9.32 1.40 19.32
CA THR A 145 8.07 1.56 18.56
C THR A 145 7.58 2.99 18.73
N VAL A 146 7.80 3.87 17.75
CA VAL A 146 7.21 5.21 17.74
C VAL A 146 5.85 5.14 17.06
N THR A 147 4.80 4.94 17.87
CA THR A 147 3.42 5.07 17.45
C THR A 147 3.11 6.55 17.27
N ASN A 148 3.32 7.11 16.08
CA ASN A 148 2.80 8.44 15.76
C ASN A 148 1.29 8.34 15.60
N ARG A 149 0.57 8.44 16.72
CA ARG A 149 -0.82 8.89 16.74
C ARG A 149 -0.80 10.32 16.22
N VAL A 150 -1.32 10.54 15.02
CA VAL A 150 -1.67 11.89 14.56
C VAL A 150 -2.92 12.26 15.35
N ASP A 151 -2.72 12.71 16.60
CA ASP A 151 -3.77 13.41 17.34
C ASP A 151 -4.01 14.71 16.59
N GLY A 152 -5.16 14.78 15.92
CA GLY A 152 -5.67 15.99 15.30
C GLY A 152 -5.96 17.04 16.36
N ARG A 153 -4.93 17.81 16.72
CA ARG A 153 -5.07 19.17 17.24
C ARG A 153 -4.17 20.07 16.42
N GLU A 154 -4.79 20.79 15.51
CA GLU A 154 -4.29 22.08 15.09
C GLU A 154 -5.15 23.20 15.72
N PRO A 155 -4.55 24.39 15.92
CA PRO A 155 -4.95 25.41 16.90
C PRO A 155 -6.23 26.19 16.58
#